data_AF-A0A7W9YMZ1-F1
#
_entry.id   AF-A0A7W9YMZ1-F1
#
_cell.length_a   1.000
_cell.length_b   1.000
_cell.length_c   1.000
_cell.angle_alpha   90.00
_cell.angle_beta   90.00
_cell.angle_gamma   90.00
#
_symmetry.space_group_name_H-M   'P 1'
#
loop_
_entity.id
_entity.type
_entity.pdbx_description
1 polymer ?
#
loop_
_entity_poly.entity_id
_entity_poly.type
_entity_poly.pdbx_seq_one_letter_code
_entity_poly.pdbx_strand_id
1 'polypeptide(L)' 'MPRVTTDVSPSVGAAVDPATHQVMVWTSAPGQLAHLIPLPPDLARYWASQMLSAADAAEAFASDHDSGG' A
#
# COMPACT_ATOMS: atom_id res chain seq x y z
N MET A 1 -17.23 28.94 6.76
CA MET A 1 -16.78 28.08 5.64
C MET A 1 -15.56 27.30 6.12
N PRO A 2 -15.70 26.06 6.63
CA PRO A 2 -14.53 25.29 7.02
C PRO A 2 -13.84 24.81 5.74
N ARG A 3 -12.55 25.16 5.57
CA ARG A 3 -11.69 24.53 4.57
C ARG A 3 -11.55 23.06 4.98
N VAL A 4 -12.20 22.16 4.24
CA VAL A 4 -11.87 20.74 4.30
C VAL A 4 -10.48 20.62 3.68
N THR A 5 -9.44 20.58 4.51
CA THR A 5 -8.14 20.07 4.09
C THR A 5 -8.31 18.58 3.90
N THR A 6 -8.67 18.16 2.69
CA THR A 6 -8.60 16.77 2.26
C THR A 6 -7.13 16.36 2.28
N ASP A 7 -6.63 16.01 3.46
CA ASP A 7 -5.48 15.12 3.60
C ASP A 7 -5.96 13.75 3.12
N VAL A 8 -5.94 13.56 1.81
CA VAL A 8 -6.38 12.31 1.20
C VAL A 8 -5.13 11.73 0.58
N SER A 9 -4.30 11.18 1.44
CA SER A 9 -3.26 10.27 1.02
C SER A 9 -3.91 9.07 0.31
N PRO A 10 -3.28 8.53 -0.74
CA PRO A 10 -3.80 7.34 -1.39
C PRO A 10 -3.97 6.21 -0.36
N SER A 11 -5.15 5.61 -0.33
CA SER A 11 -5.47 4.52 0.58
C SER A 11 -5.09 3.19 -0.07
N VAL A 12 -4.31 2.39 0.63
CA VAL A 12 -3.94 1.02 0.23
C VAL A 12 -4.55 0.04 1.21
N GLY A 13 -5.00 -1.12 0.72
CA GLY A 13 -5.52 -2.15 1.62
C GLY A 13 -5.60 -3.52 0.97
N ALA A 14 -5.93 -4.50 1.81
CA ALA A 14 -6.17 -5.87 1.41
C ALA A 14 -7.32 -6.48 2.21
N ALA A 15 -8.09 -7.38 1.58
CA ALA A 15 -9.16 -8.15 2.19
C ALA A 15 -9.16 -9.57 1.60
N VAL A 16 -9.89 -10.49 2.22
CA VAL A 16 -10.11 -11.84 1.66
C VAL A 16 -11.51 -11.91 1.08
N ASP A 17 -11.63 -12.37 -0.16
CA ASP A 17 -12.92 -12.78 -0.70
C ASP A 17 -13.20 -14.23 -0.25
N PRO A 18 -14.20 -14.45 0.62
CA PRO A 18 -14.50 -15.79 1.14
C PRO A 18 -15.10 -16.73 0.09
N ALA A 19 -15.64 -16.22 -1.02
CA ALA A 19 -16.23 -17.05 -2.07
C ALA A 19 -15.16 -17.68 -2.97
N THR A 20 -14.07 -16.95 -3.24
CA THR A 20 -12.99 -17.38 -4.13
C THR A 20 -11.72 -17.77 -3.39
N HIS A 21 -11.66 -17.54 -2.08
CA HIS A 21 -10.47 -17.71 -1.24
C HIS A 21 -9.25 -16.92 -1.73
N GLN A 22 -9.49 -15.80 -2.41
CA GLN A 22 -8.46 -14.92 -2.94
C GLN A 22 -8.24 -13.71 -2.03
N VAL A 23 -7.01 -13.19 -2.05
CA VAL A 23 -6.69 -11.92 -1.42
C VAL A 23 -6.99 -10.81 -2.44
N MET A 24 -7.87 -9.89 -2.08
CA MET A 24 -8.21 -8.71 -2.85
C MET A 24 -7.36 -7.54 -2.37
N VAL A 25 -6.44 -7.05 -3.20
CA VAL A 25 -5.65 -5.84 -2.89
C VAL A 25 -6.16 -4.64 -3.67
N TRP A 26 -6.05 -3.44 -3.11
CA TRP A 26 -6.41 -2.21 -3.80
C TRP A 26 -5.54 -1.02 -3.44
N THR A 27 -5.53 -0.06 -4.34
CA THR A 27 -5.05 1.30 -4.12
C THR A 27 -6.13 2.27 -4.60
N SER A 28 -6.43 3.32 -3.83
CA SER A 28 -7.36 4.37 -4.22
C SER A 28 -6.71 5.73 -4.01
N ALA A 29 -6.70 6.54 -5.05
CA ALA A 29 -6.39 7.96 -4.93
C ALA A 29 -7.68 8.76 -4.63
N PRO A 30 -7.57 9.98 -4.09
CA PRO A 30 -8.72 10.84 -3.83
C PRO A 30 -9.55 11.02 -5.10
N GLY A 31 -10.86 10.77 -5.03
CA GLY A 31 -11.75 10.91 -6.18
C GLY A 31 -11.57 9.86 -7.28
N GLN A 32 -10.76 8.82 -7.05
CA GLN A 32 -10.61 7.68 -7.96
C GLN A 32 -11.15 6.39 -7.34
N LEU A 33 -11.85 5.60 -8.16
CA LEU A 33 -12.28 4.27 -7.78
C LEU A 33 -11.06 3.37 -7.55
N ALA A 34 -11.10 2.58 -6.49
CA ALA A 34 -10.06 1.62 -6.18
C ALA A 34 -10.08 0.48 -7.21
N HIS A 35 -8.93 0.19 -7.81
CA HIS A 35 -8.78 -1.01 -8.64
C HIS A 35 -8.51 -2.21 -7.74
N LEU A 36 -9.42 -3.19 -7.77
CA LEU A 36 -9.29 -4.44 -7.03
C LEU A 36 -8.52 -5.46 -7.85
N ILE A 37 -7.45 -5.99 -7.27
CA ILE A 37 -6.61 -7.02 -7.89
C ILE A 37 -6.77 -8.30 -7.07
N PRO A 38 -7.37 -9.36 -7.64
CA PRO A 38 -7.41 -10.68 -7.01
C PRO A 38 -6.02 -11.34 -7.09
N LEU A 39 -5.55 -11.83 -5.95
CA LEU A 39 -4.28 -12.56 -5.83
C LEU A 39 -4.51 -13.92 -5.16
N PRO A 40 -3.91 -15.00 -5.69
CA PRO A 40 -3.73 -16.24 -4.94
C PRO A 40 -2.93 -15.97 -3.65
N PRO A 41 -3.16 -16.74 -2.56
CA PRO A 41 -2.50 -16.50 -1.27
C PRO A 41 -0.97 -16.47 -1.33
N ASP A 42 -0.35 -17.35 -2.11
CA ASP A 42 1.12 -17.41 -2.22
C ASP A 42 1.69 -16.18 -2.93
N LEU A 43 1.00 -15.69 -3.95
CA LEU A 43 1.39 -14.46 -4.65
C LEU A 43 1.21 -13.22 -3.75
N ALA A 44 0.13 -13.17 -2.97
CA ALA A 44 -0.11 -12.10 -2.01
C ALA A 44 1.00 -12.04 -0.94
N ARG A 45 1.44 -13.18 -0.42
CA ARG A 45 2.59 -13.26 0.51
C ARG A 45 3.88 -12.75 -0.14
N TYR A 46 4.15 -13.17 -1.37
CA TYR A 46 5.32 -12.72 -2.11
C TYR A 46 5.31 -11.19 -2.33
N TRP A 47 4.17 -10.60 -2.69
CA TRP A 47 4.07 -9.14 -2.83
C TRP A 47 4.26 -8.42 -1.50
N ALA A 48 3.69 -8.95 -0.40
CA ALA A 48 3.88 -8.39 0.93
C ALA A 48 5.36 -8.37 1.34
N SER A 49 6.12 -9.43 1.07
CA SER A 49 7.57 -9.45 1.37
C SER A 49 8.36 -8.46 0.52
N GLN A 50 7.99 -8.28 -0.76
CA GLN A 50 8.62 -7.29 -1.62
C GLN A 50 8.35 -5.86 -1.14
N MET A 51 7.11 -5.56 -0.71
CA MET A 51 6.75 -4.24 -0.18
C MET A 51 7.46 -3.94 1.13
N LEU A 52 7.57 -4.93 2.04
CA LEU A 52 8.29 -4.77 3.30
C LEU A 52 9.79 -4.47 3.03
N SER A 53 10.42 -5.27 2.18
CA SER A 53 11.83 -5.08 1.81
C SER A 53 12.08 -3.69 1.18
N ALA A 54 11.13 -3.19 0.38
CA ALA A 54 11.22 -1.87 -0.23
C ALA A 54 11.05 -0.74 0.79
N ALA A 55 10.17 -0.91 1.78
CA ALA A 55 10.00 0.05 2.88
C ALA A 55 11.27 0.13 3.74
N ASP A 56 11.82 -1.02 4.14
CA ASP A 56 13.07 -1.10 4.93
C ASP A 56 14.23 -0.40 4.19
N ALA A 57 14.35 -0.63 2.88
CA ALA A 57 15.37 0.03 2.05
C ALA A 57 15.16 1.55 1.98
N ALA A 58 13.92 2.03 1.86
CA ALA A 58 13.62 3.46 1.82
C ALA A 58 13.96 4.16 3.15
N GLU A 59 13.70 3.52 4.29
CA GLU A 59 14.06 4.04 5.62
C GLU A 59 15.58 4.11 5.81
N ALA A 60 16.32 3.11 5.32
CA ALA A 60 17.78 3.13 5.35
C ALA A 60 18.35 4.31 4.56
N PHE A 61 17.84 4.57 3.34
CA PHE A 61 18.28 5.71 2.53
C PHE A 61 17.96 7.06 3.18
N ALA A 62 16.82 7.19 3.87
CA ALA A 62 16.47 8.42 4.59
C ALA A 62 17.46 8.69 5.74
N SER A 63 17.85 7.64 6.48
CA SER A 63 18.76 7.75 7.63
C SER A 63 20.19 8.09 7.22
N ASP A 64 20.65 7.57 6.08
CA ASP A 64 21.96 7.89 5.50
C ASP A 64 22.03 9.34 4.99
N HIS A 65 20.91 9.90 4.51
CA HIS A 65 20.84 11.29 4.04
C HIS A 65 20.95 12.30 5.19
N ASP A 66 20.35 12.02 6.35
CA ASP A 66 20.37 12.92 7.51
C ASP A 66 21.68 12.90 8.31
N SER A 67 22.51 11.86 8.13
CA SER A 67 23.77 11.67 8.88
C SER A 67 25.01 12.31 8.19
N GLY A 68 24.83 12.93 7.01
CA GLY A 68 25.90 13.48 6.17
C GLY A 68 26.04 15.01 6.15
N GLY A 69 25.42 15.74 7.09
CA GLY A 69 25.44 17.20 7.20
C GLY A 69 26.55 17.77 8.08
#